data_AF-A0A4D9DDX4-F1
#
_entry.id   AF-A0A4D9DDX4-F1
#
_cell.length_a   1.000
_cell.length_b   1.000
_cell.length_c   1.000
_cell.angle_alpha   90.00
_cell.angle_beta   90.00
_cell.angle_gamma   90.00
#
_symmetry.space_group_name_H-M   'P 1'
#
loop_
_entity.id
_entity.type
_entity.pdbx_description
1 polymer ?
#
loop_
_entity_poly.entity_id
_entity_poly.type
_entity_poly.pdbx_seq_one_letter_code
_entity_poly.pdbx_strand_id
1 'polypeptide(L)'
;MLFSFHIKLATAFSKELEKCDANHYIILFRDAGCQFRALYCYYPDTEEIYKLTGTGPKSINKKMIDKLYKYSSDRKQFNVIPAKTMSVSVDALTIHNYLWQAKRPAVPKKTQTRK
;
A
#
# COMPACT_ATOMS: atom_id res chain seq x y z
N MET A 1 -5.05 14.27 13.02
CA MET A 1 -4.71 13.90 11.62
C MET A 1 -5.43 12.65 11.15
N LEU A 2 -5.30 11.50 11.81
CA LEU A 2 -5.92 10.22 11.40
C LEU A 2 -7.45 10.26 11.24
N PHE A 3 -8.18 10.93 12.13
CA PHE A 3 -9.64 11.06 12.03
C PHE A 3 -10.08 11.93 10.84
N SER A 4 -9.34 13.01 10.55
CA SER A 4 -9.58 13.83 9.36
C SER A 4 -9.17 13.10 8.08
N PHE A 5 -8.13 12.25 8.15
CA PHE A 5 -7.71 11.39 7.06
C PHE A 5 -8.74 10.30 6.78
N HIS A 6 -9.29 9.67 7.81
CA HIS A 6 -10.33 8.64 7.68
C HIS A 6 -11.65 9.23 7.18
N ILE A 7 -12.08 10.40 7.67
CA ILE A 7 -13.29 11.09 7.16
C ILE A 7 -13.09 11.59 5.72
N LYS A 8 -11.92 12.14 5.38
CA LYS A 8 -11.62 12.53 3.98
C LYS A 8 -11.47 11.33 3.07
N LEU A 9 -10.89 10.22 3.54
CA LEU A 9 -10.83 8.99 2.76
C LEU A 9 -12.23 8.41 2.57
N ALA A 10 -13.02 8.29 3.63
CA ALA A 10 -14.37 7.74 3.56
C ALA A 10 -15.27 8.55 2.62
N THR A 11 -15.19 9.89 2.65
CA THR A 11 -15.97 10.74 1.74
C THR A 11 -15.42 10.75 0.31
N ALA A 12 -14.10 10.77 0.09
CA ALA A 12 -13.51 10.80 -1.24
C ALA A 12 -13.55 9.43 -1.95
N PHE A 13 -13.48 8.33 -1.20
CA PHE A 13 -13.37 6.98 -1.74
C PHE A 13 -14.66 6.16 -1.63
N SER A 14 -15.76 6.68 -1.06
CA SER A 14 -17.04 5.95 -0.97
C SER A 14 -17.40 5.24 -2.28
N LYS A 15 -17.34 5.95 -3.40
CA LYS A 15 -17.67 5.38 -4.73
C LYS A 15 -16.69 4.31 -5.25
N GLU A 16 -15.43 4.36 -4.83
CA GLU A 16 -14.39 3.40 -5.22
C GLU A 16 -14.41 2.17 -4.29
N LEU A 17 -14.69 2.39 -3.00
CA LEU A 17 -14.88 1.35 -1.98
C LEU A 17 -16.15 0.52 -2.28
N GLU A 18 -17.22 1.15 -2.78
CA GLU A 18 -18.45 0.46 -3.20
C GLU A 18 -18.27 -0.46 -4.42
N LYS A 19 -17.22 -0.25 -5.23
CA LYS A 19 -16.90 -1.12 -6.37
C LYS A 19 -15.92 -2.23 -6.05
N CYS A 20 -15.26 -2.13 -4.89
CA CYS A 20 -14.24 -3.09 -4.51
C CYS A 20 -14.82 -4.09 -3.52
N ASP A 21 -14.98 -5.34 -3.95
CA ASP A 21 -15.37 -6.48 -3.10
C ASP A 21 -14.28 -6.85 -2.06
N ALA A 22 -13.17 -6.09 -2.00
CA ALA A 22 -12.13 -6.30 -1.02
C ALA A 22 -12.55 -5.75 0.34
N ASN A 23 -12.81 -6.66 1.29
CA ASN A 23 -13.14 -6.29 2.67
C ASN A 23 -11.93 -5.80 3.49
N HIS A 24 -10.70 -5.90 2.94
CA HIS A 24 -9.46 -5.52 3.64
C HIS A 24 -8.67 -4.48 2.87
N TYR A 25 -8.56 -3.28 3.45
CA TYR A 25 -7.79 -2.16 2.91
C TYR A 25 -6.51 -1.95 3.71
N ILE A 26 -5.43 -1.65 2.99
CA ILE A 26 -4.12 -1.42 3.59
C ILE A 26 -3.58 -0.06 3.14
N ILE A 27 -3.12 0.73 4.11
CA ILE A 27 -2.46 2.00 3.84
C ILE A 27 -0.97 1.78 3.59
N LEU A 28 -0.43 2.35 2.51
CA LEU A 28 1.01 2.43 2.29
C LEU A 28 1.56 3.71 2.90
N PHE A 29 2.48 3.55 3.85
CA PHE A 29 3.29 4.63 4.40
C PHE A 29 4.66 4.71 3.74
N ARG A 30 5.22 5.92 3.73
CA ARG A 30 6.60 6.14 3.26
C ARG A 30 7.65 5.66 4.25
N ASP A 31 7.41 5.94 5.53
CA ASP A 31 8.34 5.67 6.63
C ASP A 31 7.56 5.62 7.95
N ALA A 32 8.23 5.37 9.07
CA ALA A 32 7.69 5.34 10.43
C ALA A 32 7.00 6.65 10.84
N GLY A 33 7.27 7.75 10.14
CA GLY A 33 6.53 9.01 10.26
C GLY A 33 5.07 8.95 9.77
N CYS A 34 4.57 7.77 9.37
CA CYS A 34 3.19 7.54 8.94
C CYS A 34 2.73 8.48 7.81
N GLN A 35 3.66 8.87 6.92
CA GLN A 35 3.34 9.69 5.76
C GLN A 35 2.60 8.85 4.73
N PHE A 36 1.29 9.11 4.57
CA PHE A 36 0.46 8.44 3.58
C PHE A 36 1.03 8.59 2.16
N ARG A 37 1.00 7.50 1.39
CA ARG A 37 1.39 7.50 -0.03
C ARG A 37 0.31 6.94 -0.94
N ALA A 38 -0.30 5.83 -0.57
CA ALA A 38 -1.27 5.13 -1.40
C ALA A 38 -2.18 4.24 -0.56
N LEU A 39 -3.31 3.84 -1.13
CA LEU A 39 -4.24 2.86 -0.57
C LEU A 39 -4.21 1.60 -1.44
N TYR A 40 -4.22 0.44 -0.80
CA TYR A 40 -4.24 -0.86 -1.44
C TYR A 40 -5.40 -1.70 -0.92
N CYS A 41 -5.84 -2.65 -1.74
CA CYS A 41 -6.71 -3.75 -1.34
C CYS A 41 -5.89 -4.99 -1.11
N TYR A 42 -6.22 -5.73 -0.06
CA TYR A 42 -5.67 -7.02 0.26
C TYR A 42 -6.72 -8.11 0.09
N TYR A 43 -6.37 -9.15 -0.66
CA TYR A 43 -7.19 -10.34 -0.84
C TYR A 43 -6.57 -11.47 0.00
N PRO A 44 -7.17 -11.84 1.15
CA PRO A 44 -6.59 -12.86 2.02
C PRO A 44 -6.53 -14.25 1.35
N ASP A 45 -7.45 -14.56 0.43
CA ASP A 45 -7.51 -15.85 -0.25
C ASP A 45 -6.34 -16.07 -1.22
N THR A 46 -5.95 -15.03 -1.98
CA THR A 46 -4.84 -15.09 -2.93
C THR A 46 -3.53 -14.50 -2.39
N GLU A 47 -3.59 -13.90 -1.20
CA GLU A 47 -2.51 -13.13 -0.57
C GLU A 47 -1.98 -11.98 -1.44
N GLU A 48 -2.82 -11.43 -2.31
CA GLU A 48 -2.46 -10.36 -3.24
C GLU A 48 -2.79 -8.97 -2.69
N ILE A 49 -1.91 -8.01 -3.00
CA ILE A 49 -2.06 -6.61 -2.60
C ILE A 49 -2.03 -5.72 -3.84
N TYR A 50 -3.16 -5.10 -4.16
CA TYR A 50 -3.35 -4.28 -5.36
C TYR A 50 -3.58 -2.82 -5.03
N LYS A 51 -2.94 -1.92 -5.77
CA LYS A 51 -3.11 -0.48 -5.56
C LYS A 51 -4.49 -0.05 -6.02
N LEU A 52 -5.23 0.59 -5.12
CA LEU A 52 -6.41 1.36 -5.50
C LEU A 52 -6.01 2.73 -6.02
N THR A 53 -5.27 3.48 -5.21
CA THR A 53 -5.00 4.90 -5.49
C THR A 53 -3.72 5.40 -4.82
N GLY A 54 -3.27 6.58 -5.24
CA GLY A 54 -2.06 7.24 -4.74
C GLY A 54 -0.77 6.82 -5.45
N THR A 55 0.36 7.14 -4.81
CA THR A 55 1.71 6.98 -5.38
C THR A 55 2.40 5.74 -4.83
N GLY A 56 2.72 4.80 -5.73
CA GLY A 56 3.37 3.54 -5.39
C GLY A 56 3.26 2.51 -6.52
N PRO A 57 3.90 1.34 -6.36
CA PRO A 57 3.82 0.24 -7.32
C PRO A 57 2.38 -0.25 -7.55
N LYS A 58 2.12 -0.93 -8.67
CA LYS A 58 0.77 -1.43 -9.00
C LYS A 58 0.33 -2.55 -8.05
N SER A 59 1.25 -3.41 -7.66
CA SER A 59 1.05 -4.47 -6.68
C SER A 59 2.24 -4.54 -5.72
N ILE A 60 2.00 -5.04 -4.51
CA ILE A 60 3.02 -5.20 -3.48
C ILE A 60 3.18 -6.69 -3.17
N ASN A 61 4.39 -7.20 -3.32
CA ASN A 61 4.73 -8.57 -2.93
C ASN A 61 5.26 -8.62 -1.48
N LYS A 62 5.16 -9.79 -0.84
CA LYS A 62 5.71 -10.07 0.51
C LYS A 62 7.18 -9.64 0.67
N LYS A 63 7.99 -9.80 -0.38
CA LYS A 63 9.42 -9.43 -0.40
C LYS A 63 9.68 -7.92 -0.46
N MET A 64 8.66 -7.12 -0.81
CA MET A 64 8.78 -5.66 -0.93
C MET A 64 8.50 -4.96 0.40
N ILE A 65 7.87 -5.66 1.34
CA ILE A 65 7.36 -5.12 2.61
C ILE A 65 8.50 -5.05 3.63
N ASP A 66 8.63 -3.90 4.26
CA ASP A 66 9.64 -3.63 5.28
C ASP A 66 9.06 -3.84 6.69
N LYS A 67 7.98 -3.12 7.01
CA LYS A 67 7.28 -3.20 8.30
C LYS A 67 5.76 -3.23 8.10
N LEU A 68 5.11 -3.96 9.00
CA LEU A 68 3.65 -4.05 9.10
C LEU A 68 3.18 -3.25 10.32
N TYR A 69 2.01 -2.65 10.19
CA TYR A 69 1.40 -1.80 11.20
C TYR A 69 -0.05 -2.18 11.41
N LYS A 70 -0.46 -2.17 12.68
CA LYS A 70 -1.85 -2.29 13.10
C LYS A 70 -2.29 -1.00 13.76
N TYR A 71 -3.47 -0.52 13.41
CA TYR A 71 -4.09 0.63 14.05
C TYR A 71 -4.71 0.21 15.39
N SER A 72 -4.35 0.90 16.46
CA SER A 72 -5.05 0.82 17.73
C SER A 72 -6.02 1.99 17.82
N SER A 73 -7.32 1.70 17.80
CA SER A 73 -8.38 2.69 18.02
C SER A 73 -8.29 3.32 19.41
N ASP A 74 -7.94 2.52 20.42
CA ASP A 74 -7.81 2.96 21.82
C ASP A 74 -6.76 4.06 21.97
N ARG A 75 -5.59 3.84 21.35
CA ARG A 75 -4.45 4.76 21.42
C ARG A 75 -4.40 5.74 20.24
N LYS A 76 -5.29 5.58 19.25
CA LYS A 76 -5.35 6.35 18.00
C LYS A 76 -3.99 6.41 17.28
N GLN A 77 -3.25 5.31 17.30
CA GLN A 77 -1.89 5.23 16.77
C GLN A 77 -1.65 3.91 16.01
N PHE A 78 -0.68 3.92 15.11
CA PHE A 78 -0.18 2.70 14.47
C PHE A 78 0.92 2.07 15.31
N ASN A 79 0.75 0.79 15.62
CA ASN A 79 1.77 -0.02 16.28
C ASN A 79 2.41 -0.96 15.27
N VAL A 80 3.74 -1.10 15.35
CA VAL A 80 4.46 -2.06 14.53
C VAL A 80 4.08 -3.47 14.96
N ILE A 81 3.77 -4.32 13.99
CA ILE A 81 3.57 -5.76 14.22
C ILE A 81 4.95 -6.42 14.10
N PRO A 82 5.41 -7.18 15.12
CA PRO A 82 6.70 -7.86 15.07
C PRO A 82 6.80 -8.92 13.96
N ALA A 83 5.65 -9.50 13.59
CA ALA A 83 5.55 -10.47 12.51
C ALA A 83 5.63 -9.79 11.13
N LYS A 84 6.30 -10.45 10.18
CA LYS A 84 6.38 -10.03 8.76
C LYS A 84 5.33 -10.70 7.88
N THR A 85 4.49 -11.56 8.45
CA THR A 85 3.43 -12.26 7.73
C THR A 85 2.23 -11.35 7.57
N MET A 86 1.77 -11.18 6.34
CA MET A 86 0.54 -10.43 6.06
C MET A 86 -0.66 -11.15 6.67
N SER A 87 -1.57 -10.40 7.28
CA SER A 87 -2.81 -10.95 7.83
C SER A 87 -3.91 -9.89 7.81
N VAL A 88 -5.14 -10.33 8.01
CA VAL A 88 -6.32 -9.46 8.15
C VAL A 88 -6.21 -8.44 9.30
N SER A 89 -5.26 -8.61 10.22
CA SER A 89 -5.01 -7.69 11.33
C SER A 89 -4.09 -6.51 10.98
N VAL A 90 -3.55 -6.48 9.75
CA VAL A 90 -2.69 -5.41 9.25
C VAL A 90 -3.54 -4.29 8.67
N ASP A 91 -3.37 -3.07 9.17
CA ASP A 91 -4.07 -1.88 8.66
C ASP A 91 -3.17 -1.04 7.74
N ALA A 92 -1.85 -1.13 7.92
CA ALA A 92 -0.90 -0.37 7.13
C ALA A 92 0.44 -1.09 7.00
N LEU A 93 1.21 -0.70 5.99
CA LEU A 93 2.54 -1.24 5.75
C LEU A 93 3.49 -0.18 5.19
N THR A 94 4.77 -0.50 5.22
CA THR A 94 5.83 0.22 4.53
C THR A 94 6.54 -0.74 3.58
N ILE A 95 7.09 -0.20 2.49
CA ILE A 95 7.92 -0.95 1.54
C ILE A 95 9.37 -0.49 1.61
N HIS A 96 10.29 -1.36 1.22
CA HIS A 96 11.72 -1.04 1.23
C HIS A 96 12.04 0.23 0.42
N ASN A 97 12.97 1.03 0.95
CA ASN A 97 13.31 2.34 0.39
C ASN A 97 13.83 2.29 -1.06
N TYR A 98 14.49 1.21 -1.47
CA TYR A 98 14.99 1.04 -2.83
C TYR A 98 13.88 1.01 -3.90
N LEU A 99 12.65 0.61 -3.53
CA LEU A 99 11.51 0.56 -4.46
C LEU A 99 11.00 1.95 -4.84
N TRP A 100 11.33 2.94 -4.02
CA TRP A 100 11.01 4.34 -4.27
C TRP A 100 12.06 5.06 -5.11
N GLN A 101 13.29 4.53 -5.15
CA GLN A 101 14.27 4.96 -6.13
C GLN A 101 13.80 4.38 -7.46
N ALA A 102 13.05 5.18 -8.22
CA ALA A 102 12.52 4.78 -9.51
C ALA A 102 13.59 4.01 -10.28
N LYS A 103 13.32 2.75 -10.66
CA LYS A 103 14.03 2.17 -11.79
C LYS A 103 13.75 3.12 -12.93
N ARG A 104 14.73 3.95 -13.30
CA ARG A 104 14.71 4.64 -14.58
C ARG A 104 14.31 3.57 -15.59
N PRO A 105 13.23 3.75 -16.37
CA PRO A 105 12.92 2.79 -17.42
C PRO A 105 14.20 2.69 -18.25
N ALA A 106 14.82 1.51 -18.23
CA ALA A 106 15.90 1.22 -19.16
C ALA A 106 15.25 1.38 -20.53
N VAL A 107 15.68 2.42 -21.25
CA VAL A 107 15.22 2.76 -22.58
C VAL A 107 15.16 1.45 -23.38
N PRO A 108 14.02 1.11 -24.02
CA PRO A 108 13.97 -0.06 -24.88
C PRO A 108 15.05 0.14 -25.95
N LYS A 109 16.06 -0.72 -25.99
CA LYS A 109 17.02 -0.74 -27.08
C LYS A 109 16.20 -0.95 -28.36
N LYS A 110 16.11 0.10 -29.20
CA LYS A 110 15.62 0.00 -30.58
C LYS A 110 16.46 -1.06 -31.27
N THR A 111 15.90 -2.26 -31.48
CA THR A 111 16.49 -3.22 -32.40
C THR A 111 16.25 -2.70 -33.80
N GLN A 112 17.34 -2.28 -34.40
CA GLN A 112 17.49 -1.67 -35.70
C GLN A 112 16.96 -2.61 -36.80
N THR A 113 16.03 -2.09 -37.59
CA THR A 113 15.64 -2.63 -38.89
C THR A 113 16.89 -2.81 -39.76
N ARG A 114 17.12 -4.01 -40.29
CA ARG A 114 17.93 -4.17 -41.51
C ARG A 114 17.06 -4.89 -42.54
N LYS A 115 16.82 -4.17 -43.64
CA LYS A 115 16.43 -4.71 -44.94
C LYS A 115 17.58 -5.49 -45.54
#